data_AF-A0A832UBN7-F1
#
_entry.id   AF-A0A832UBN7-F1
#
_cell.length_a   1.000
_cell.length_b   1.000
_cell.length_c   1.000
_cell.angle_alpha   90.00
_cell.angle_beta   90.00
_cell.angle_gamma   90.00
#
_symmetry.space_group_name_H-M   'P 1'
#
loop_
_entity.id
_entity.type
_entity.pdbx_description
1 polymer ?
#
loop_
_entity_poly.entity_id
_entity_poly.type
_entity_poly.pdbx_seq_one_letter_code
_entity_poly.pdbx_strand_id
1 'polypeptide(L)'
;MSKAERKPKEKGKTTFADEIGRKEKALVLFYATWCPYSQRFLPIFKEYSKTNPEECLSVVVDDNPEVCEEYSIEYYPTVILFRKGEAKKRLDAEPGIGLDRKQLKDFTENE
;
A
#
# COMPACT_ATOMS: atom_id res chain seq x y z
N MET A 1 0.53 -17.39 33.33
CA MET A 1 -0.04 -16.03 33.24
C MET A 1 1.11 -15.07 32.97
N SER A 2 1.19 -14.48 31.78
CA SER A 2 2.08 -13.35 31.52
C SER A 2 1.45 -12.44 30.46
N LYS A 3 1.61 -11.15 30.71
CA LYS A 3 0.79 -10.01 30.28
C LYS A 3 0.59 -9.93 28.76
N ALA A 4 -0.68 -9.83 28.37
CA ALA A 4 -1.06 -9.16 27.14
C ALA A 4 -0.86 -7.65 27.33
N GLU A 5 0.20 -7.09 26.74
CA GLU A 5 0.40 -5.65 26.66
C GLU A 5 -0.59 -5.08 25.64
N ARG A 6 -1.78 -4.70 26.13
CA ARG A 6 -2.72 -3.90 25.36
C ARG A 6 -2.19 -2.47 25.31
N LYS A 7 -1.55 -2.06 24.22
CA LYS A 7 -1.28 -0.63 23.98
C LYS A 7 -2.62 0.11 23.80
N PRO A 8 -2.80 1.29 24.40
CA PRO A 8 -4.06 2.04 24.34
C PRO A 8 -4.31 2.50 22.90
N LYS A 9 -5.46 2.14 22.34
CA LYS A 9 -5.95 2.72 21.08
C LYS A 9 -6.36 4.17 21.36
N GLU A 10 -5.63 5.13 20.79
CA GLU A 10 -6.06 6.53 20.74
C GLU A 10 -7.43 6.61 20.05
N LYS A 11 -8.45 6.95 20.83
CA LYS A 11 -9.82 7.23 20.35
C LYS A 11 -9.80 8.62 19.71
N GLY A 12 -9.96 8.71 18.38
CA GLY A 12 -10.35 9.97 17.73
C GLY A 12 -9.73 10.29 16.36
N LYS A 13 -8.86 9.45 15.80
CA LYS A 13 -8.40 9.56 14.40
C LYS A 13 -8.58 8.21 13.72
N THR A 14 -9.32 8.17 12.62
CA THR A 14 -9.31 7.01 11.72
C THR A 14 -7.89 6.91 11.14
N THR A 15 -7.15 5.86 11.50
CA THR A 15 -5.79 5.66 11.01
C THR A 15 -5.81 4.95 9.66
N PHE A 16 -4.74 5.07 8.89
CA PHE A 16 -4.56 4.34 7.63
C PHE A 16 -4.77 2.82 7.80
N ALA A 17 -4.22 2.24 8.88
CA ALA A 17 -4.42 0.84 9.23
C ALA A 17 -5.90 0.48 9.50
N ASP A 18 -6.67 1.39 10.09
CA ASP A 18 -8.12 1.19 10.31
C ASP A 18 -8.89 1.22 8.98
N GLU A 19 -8.50 2.06 8.03
CA GLU A 19 -9.10 2.12 6.69
C GLU A 19 -8.84 0.83 5.89
N ILE A 20 -7.63 0.30 5.93
CA ILE A 20 -7.30 -1.01 5.35
C ILE A 20 -8.10 -2.12 6.04
N GLY A 21 -8.19 -2.09 7.38
CA GLY A 21 -8.85 -3.11 8.19
C GLY A 21 -10.35 -3.23 7.92
N ARG A 22 -11.00 -2.14 7.49
CA ARG A 22 -12.43 -2.13 7.14
C ARG A 22 -12.73 -2.73 5.76
N LYS A 23 -11.72 -2.85 4.89
CA LYS A 23 -11.89 -3.36 3.52
C LYS A 23 -11.69 -4.88 3.50
N GLU A 24 -12.56 -5.58 2.77
CA GLU A 24 -12.37 -7.02 2.54
C GLU A 24 -11.08 -7.27 1.75
N LYS A 25 -10.83 -6.41 0.77
CA LYS A 25 -9.64 -6.38 -0.06
C LYS A 25 -9.19 -4.93 -0.26
N ALA A 26 -7.91 -4.66 -0.06
CA ALA A 26 -7.31 -3.36 -0.29
C ALA A 26 -5.98 -3.46 -1.03
N LEU A 27 -5.87 -2.81 -2.18
CA LEU A 27 -4.64 -2.59 -2.92
C LEU A 27 -4.07 -1.23 -2.52
N VAL A 28 -2.92 -1.25 -1.85
CA VAL A 28 -2.27 -0.04 -1.36
C VAL A 28 -1.01 0.21 -2.17
N LEU A 29 -0.94 1.37 -2.81
CA LEU A 29 0.28 1.89 -3.43
C LEU A 29 1.06 2.77 -2.46
N PHE A 30 2.29 2.41 -2.15
CA PHE A 30 3.26 3.25 -1.45
C PHE A 30 4.18 3.90 -2.48
N TYR A 31 4.23 5.23 -2.49
CA TYR A 31 4.97 5.98 -3.49
C TYR A 31 5.60 7.23 -2.89
N ALA A 32 6.68 7.68 -3.52
CA ALA A 32 7.38 8.91 -3.16
C ALA A 32 7.24 9.97 -4.27
N THR A 33 7.02 11.24 -3.92
CA THR A 33 6.80 12.29 -4.94
C THR A 33 8.07 12.67 -5.68
N TRP A 34 9.23 12.49 -5.04
CA TRP A 34 10.55 12.75 -5.61
C TRP A 34 11.06 11.58 -6.49
N CYS A 35 10.41 10.42 -6.47
CA CYS A 35 10.85 9.25 -7.22
C CYS A 35 10.26 9.23 -8.65
N PRO A 36 11.09 9.26 -9.72
CA PRO A 36 10.58 9.30 -11.10
C PRO A 36 9.82 8.02 -11.49
N TYR A 37 10.20 6.87 -10.93
CA TYR A 37 9.49 5.60 -11.14
C TYR A 37 8.09 5.63 -10.51
N SER A 38 7.98 6.22 -9.31
CA SER A 38 6.69 6.44 -8.65
C SER A 38 5.79 7.34 -9.48
N GLN A 39 6.32 8.47 -9.97
CA GLN A 39 5.56 9.41 -10.81
C GLN A 39 5.05 8.76 -12.09
N ARG A 40 5.83 7.86 -12.72
CA ARG A 40 5.40 7.11 -13.90
C ARG A 40 4.31 6.07 -13.59
N PHE A 41 4.36 5.44 -12.42
CA PHE A 41 3.41 4.40 -12.05
C PHE A 41 2.09 4.94 -11.49
N LEU A 42 2.10 6.10 -10.84
CA LEU A 42 0.90 6.77 -10.32
C LEU A 42 -0.28 6.84 -11.30
N PRO A 43 -0.13 7.32 -12.55
CA PRO A 43 -1.25 7.37 -13.49
C PRO A 43 -1.78 5.98 -13.88
N ILE A 44 -0.92 4.95 -13.89
CA ILE A 44 -1.29 3.56 -14.16
C ILE A 44 -2.17 3.03 -13.02
N PHE A 45 -1.72 3.21 -11.78
CA PHE A 45 -2.48 2.81 -10.60
C PHE A 45 -3.80 3.58 -10.48
N LYS A 46 -3.80 4.89 -10.78
CA LYS A 46 -5.01 5.73 -10.78
C LYS A 46 -6.02 5.29 -11.83
N GLU A 47 -5.57 4.77 -12.97
CA GLU A 47 -6.50 4.22 -13.96
C GLU A 47 -7.14 2.93 -13.47
N TYR A 48 -6.36 2.04 -12.85
CA TYR A 48 -6.90 0.84 -12.22
C TYR A 48 -7.88 1.17 -11.09
N SER A 49 -7.58 2.17 -10.27
CA SER A 49 -8.43 2.59 -9.15
C SER A 49 -9.77 3.19 -9.60
N LYS A 50 -9.90 3.65 -10.86
CA LYS A 50 -11.21 4.11 -11.38
C LYS A 50 -12.19 2.96 -11.53
N THR A 51 -11.70 1.76 -11.84
CA THR A 51 -12.52 0.55 -11.98
C THR A 51 -12.79 -0.09 -10.63
N ASN A 52 -11.86 0.05 -9.67
CA ASN A 52 -11.94 -0.57 -8.34
C ASN A 52 -11.75 0.46 -7.21
N PRO A 53 -12.58 1.52 -7.12
CA PRO A 53 -12.36 2.64 -6.21
C PRO A 53 -12.48 2.27 -4.73
N GLU A 54 -13.26 1.24 -4.41
CA GLU A 54 -13.46 0.81 -3.03
C GLU A 54 -12.31 -0.06 -2.52
N GLU A 55 -11.47 -0.59 -3.41
CA GLU A 55 -10.34 -1.46 -3.06
C GLU A 55 -8.99 -0.71 -3.09
N CYS A 56 -8.87 0.40 -3.81
CA CYS A 56 -7.57 1.04 -4.03
C CYS A 56 -7.30 2.19 -3.04
N LEU A 57 -6.11 2.20 -2.46
CA LEU A 57 -5.59 3.29 -1.62
C LEU A 57 -4.18 3.67 -2.10
N SER A 58 -3.79 4.93 -1.91
CA SER A 58 -2.44 5.39 -2.18
C SER A 58 -1.88 6.17 -0.99
N VAL A 59 -0.61 5.92 -0.69
CA VAL A 59 0.11 6.51 0.43
C VAL A 59 1.35 7.19 -0.11
N VAL A 60 1.44 8.49 0.16
CA VAL A 60 2.64 9.28 -0.06
C VAL A 60 3.55 9.14 1.16
N VAL A 61 4.78 8.68 0.96
CA VAL A 61 5.70 8.38 2.05
C VAL A 61 6.61 9.55 2.44
N ASP A 62 6.64 10.62 1.64
CA ASP A 62 7.57 11.74 1.77
C ASP A 62 7.65 12.33 3.20
N ASP A 63 6.50 12.43 3.88
CA ASP A 63 6.39 12.96 5.24
C ASP A 63 5.95 11.91 6.28
N ASN A 64 5.88 10.63 5.91
CA ASN A 64 5.39 9.54 6.77
C ASN A 64 6.40 8.37 6.83
N PRO A 65 7.64 8.60 7.32
CA PRO A 65 8.67 7.56 7.35
C PRO A 65 8.29 6.33 8.18
N GLU A 66 7.45 6.51 9.21
CA GLU A 66 6.96 5.41 10.04
C GLU A 66 6.18 4.36 9.25
N VAL A 67 5.52 4.76 8.16
CA VAL A 67 4.78 3.86 7.29
C VAL A 67 5.75 2.98 6.50
N CYS A 68 6.88 3.54 6.07
CA CYS A 68 7.92 2.76 5.40
C CYS A 68 8.52 1.72 6.34
N GLU A 69 8.75 2.07 7.60
CA GLU A 69 9.25 1.12 8.59
C GLU A 69 8.21 0.04 8.91
N GLU A 70 6.96 0.44 9.19
CA GLU A 70 5.86 -0.47 9.56
C GLU A 70 5.60 -1.54 8.50
N TYR A 71 5.64 -1.16 7.22
CA TYR A 71 5.41 -2.07 6.10
C TYR A 71 6.70 -2.53 5.42
N SER A 72 7.87 -2.19 5.96
CA SER A 72 9.19 -2.54 5.39
C SER A 72 9.28 -2.19 3.89
N ILE A 73 9.00 -0.93 3.55
CA ILE A 73 9.05 -0.39 2.18
C ILE A 73 10.49 0.01 1.87
N GLU A 74 11.16 -0.78 1.03
CA GLU A 74 12.57 -0.53 0.65
C GLU A 74 12.71 0.12 -0.73
N TYR A 75 11.75 -0.12 -1.62
CA TYR A 75 11.75 0.36 -2.99
C TYR A 75 10.46 1.12 -3.31
N TYR A 76 10.55 2.07 -4.23
CA TYR A 76 9.40 2.86 -4.67
C TYR A 76 9.26 2.78 -6.20
N PRO A 77 8.03 2.59 -6.72
CA PRO A 77 6.79 2.30 -5.99
C PRO A 77 6.70 0.86 -5.47
N THR A 78 5.91 0.64 -4.42
CA THR A 78 5.53 -0.71 -3.94
C THR A 78 4.01 -0.81 -3.84
N VAL A 79 3.43 -1.94 -4.26
CA VAL A 79 2.00 -2.24 -4.09
C VAL A 79 1.85 -3.43 -3.15
N ILE A 80 1.00 -3.29 -2.13
CA ILE A 80 0.66 -4.37 -1.19
C ILE A 80 -0.84 -4.66 -1.27
N LEU A 81 -1.17 -5.94 -1.38
CA LEU A 81 -2.53 -6.45 -1.26
C LEU A 81 -2.79 -6.82 0.19
N PHE A 82 -3.77 -6.16 0.79
CA PHE A 82 -4.31 -6.49 2.10
C PHE A 82 -5.67 -7.18 1.96
N ARG A 83 -5.94 -8.13 2.85
CA ARG A 83 -7.28 -8.68 3.06
C ARG A 83 -7.63 -8.61 4.53
N LYS A 84 -8.74 -7.94 4.87
CA LYS A 84 -9.19 -7.75 6.26
C LYS A 84 -8.08 -7.22 7.19
N GLY A 85 -7.30 -6.27 6.70
CA GLY A 85 -6.16 -5.69 7.44
C GLY A 85 -4.84 -6.46 7.38
N GLU A 86 -4.81 -7.68 6.82
CA GLU A 86 -3.59 -8.49 6.76
C GLU A 86 -2.93 -8.41 5.38
N ALA A 87 -1.63 -8.14 5.33
CA ALA A 87 -0.86 -8.19 4.07
C ALA A 87 -0.80 -9.64 3.55
N LYS A 88 -1.23 -9.85 2.30
CA LYS A 88 -1.27 -11.18 1.66
C LYS A 88 -0.28 -11.32 0.52
N LYS A 89 -0.11 -10.27 -0.29
CA LYS A 89 0.82 -10.26 -1.43
C LYS A 89 1.47 -8.89 -1.57
N ARG A 90 2.65 -8.88 -2.16
CA ARG A 90 3.46 -7.68 -2.37
C ARG A 90 4.06 -7.68 -3.76
N LEU A 91 4.13 -6.50 -4.35
CA LEU A 91 4.78 -6.20 -5.61
C LEU A 91 5.70 -4.99 -5.38
N ASP A 92 7.00 -5.25 -5.26
CA ASP A 92 8.02 -4.21 -5.10
C ASP A 92 8.60 -3.80 -6.45
N ALA A 93 9.00 -2.53 -6.57
CA ALA A 93 9.71 -2.04 -7.73
C ALA A 93 11.10 -2.67 -7.86
N GLU A 94 11.52 -2.89 -9.12
CA GLU A 94 12.89 -3.27 -9.43
C GLU A 94 13.80 -2.01 -9.51
N PRO A 95 14.96 -1.98 -8.82
CA PRO A 95 15.87 -0.84 -8.85
C PRO A 95 16.27 -0.44 -10.27
N GLY A 96 16.08 0.83 -10.61
CA GLY A 96 16.39 1.36 -11.93
C GLY A 96 15.33 1.12 -13.01
N ILE A 97 14.30 0.32 -12.73
CA ILE A 97 13.24 -0.04 -13.70
C ILE A 97 11.86 0.40 -13.23
N GLY A 98 11.51 0.19 -11.95
CA GLY A 98 10.22 0.56 -11.36
C GLY A 98 9.16 -0.53 -11.46
N LEU A 99 7.90 -0.11 -11.62
CA LEU A 99 6.75 -0.98 -11.91
C LEU A 99 6.02 -0.54 -13.17
N ASP A 100 5.40 -1.49 -13.87
CA ASP A 100 4.61 -1.23 -15.07
C ASP A 100 3.17 -1.79 -15.00
N ARG A 101 2.36 -1.44 -16.01
CA ARG A 101 0.94 -1.82 -16.11
C ARG A 101 0.72 -3.33 -16.17
N LYS A 102 1.57 -4.07 -16.87
CA LYS A 102 1.46 -5.52 -17.01
C LYS A 102 1.71 -6.18 -15.65
N GLN A 103 2.73 -5.74 -14.91
CA GLN A 103 2.98 -6.25 -13.55
C GLN A 103 1.78 -6.01 -12.62
N LEU A 104 1.19 -4.80 -12.64
CA LEU A 104 -0.02 -4.52 -11.86
C LEU A 104 -1.18 -5.43 -12.25
N LYS A 105 -1.42 -5.60 -13.55
CA LYS A 105 -2.49 -6.46 -14.08
C LYS A 105 -2.30 -7.92 -13.62
N ASP A 106 -1.12 -8.49 -13.87
CA ASP A 106 -0.74 -9.85 -13.46
C ASP A 106 -0.88 -10.02 -11.93
N PHE A 107 -0.48 -9.02 -11.14
CA PHE A 107 -0.60 -9.04 -9.67
C PHE A 107 -2.06 -9.08 -9.19
N THR A 108 -2.96 -8.39 -9.89
CA THR A 108 -4.38 -8.28 -9.49
C THR A 108 -5.25 -9.43 -9.99
N GLU A 109 -4.87 -10.13 -11.05
CA GLU A 109 -5.65 -11.23 -11.64
C GLU A 109 -5.30 -12.61 -11.06
N ASN A 110 -4.08 -12.81 -10.56
CA ASN A 110 -3.62 -14.09 -10.03
C ASN A 110 -3.82 -14.18 -8.51
N GLU A 111 -5.07 -14.03 -8.03
CA GLU A 111 -5.40 -14.21 -6.60
C GLU A 111 -5.36 -15.66 -6.12
#